data_AF-A0A969SA26-F1
#
_entry.id   AF-A0A969SA26-F1
#
_cell.length_a   1.000
_cell.length_b   1.000
_cell.length_c   1.000
_cell.angle_alpha   90.00
_cell.angle_beta   90.00
_cell.angle_gamma   90.00
#
_symmetry.space_group_name_H-M   'P 1'
#
loop_
_entity.id
_entity.type
_entity.pdbx_description
1 polymer ?
#
loop_
_entity_poly.entity_id
_entity_poly.type
_entity_poly.pdbx_seq_one_letter_code
_entity_poly.pdbx_strand_id
1 'polypeptide(L)'
;MLKVTMPLSSPAARQPLHHRAISARGYKRDDGLFEVEAHLRDTKSFDFKLVSGVREANTAIHEMWLRLTYDTTLTIIDAEAATDAAPYADHYANACETITPKYKQLIGMSMRPGFSERVRNAFGGVTGCTHLT
;
A
#
# COMPACT_ATOMS: atom_id res chain seq x y z
N MET A 1 -3.88 23.75 -20.87
CA MET A 1 -4.06 22.97 -19.62
C MET A 1 -5.46 22.38 -19.63
N LEU A 2 -5.59 21.05 -19.70
CA LEU A 2 -6.90 20.39 -19.63
C LEU A 2 -7.43 20.54 -18.20
N LYS A 3 -8.61 21.16 -18.07
CA LYS A 3 -9.31 21.31 -16.79
C LYS A 3 -9.97 19.97 -16.49
N VAL A 4 -9.36 19.15 -15.64
CA VAL A 4 -9.97 17.90 -15.18
C VAL A 4 -11.13 18.28 -14.28
N THR A 5 -12.35 18.10 -14.77
CA THR A 5 -13.59 18.29 -13.99
C THR A 5 -13.89 17.00 -13.22
N MET A 6 -14.24 17.12 -11.94
CA MET A 6 -14.65 15.99 -11.12
C MET A 6 -15.89 15.32 -11.75
N PRO A 7 -15.85 14.03 -12.12
CA PRO A 7 -16.96 13.37 -12.83
C PRO A 7 -18.12 12.95 -11.91
N LEU A 8 -18.00 13.18 -10.59
CA LEU A 8 -18.98 12.81 -9.59
C LEU A 8 -19.95 13.97 -9.30
N SER A 9 -21.12 13.64 -8.76
CA SER A 9 -22.09 14.63 -8.30
C SER A 9 -21.52 15.52 -7.19
N SER A 10 -22.16 16.68 -6.99
CA SER A 10 -21.80 17.58 -5.89
C SER A 10 -21.96 16.85 -4.54
N PRO A 11 -20.95 16.87 -3.67
CA PRO A 11 -21.02 16.17 -2.39
C PRO A 11 -21.91 16.93 -1.40
N ALA A 12 -22.42 16.21 -0.40
CA ALA A 12 -22.95 16.83 0.82
C ALA A 12 -21.84 17.57 1.59
N ALA A 13 -22.25 18.47 2.50
CA ALA A 13 -21.33 19.17 3.39
C ALA A 13 -20.51 18.17 4.22
N ARG A 14 -19.18 18.35 4.24
CA ARG A 14 -18.23 17.42 4.88
C ARG A 14 -16.92 18.12 5.24
N GLN A 15 -16.17 17.50 6.15
CA GLN A 15 -14.81 17.91 6.50
C GLN A 15 -13.80 16.81 6.10
N PRO A 16 -12.56 17.17 5.75
CA PRO A 16 -11.52 16.17 5.49
C PRO A 16 -11.21 15.36 6.76
N LEU A 17 -11.27 14.03 6.65
CA LEU A 17 -11.00 13.11 7.78
C LEU A 17 -9.68 12.34 7.60
N HIS A 18 -9.41 11.89 6.39
CA HIS A 18 -8.26 11.06 6.02
C HIS A 18 -8.02 11.20 4.53
N HIS A 19 -6.77 11.21 4.11
CA HIS A 19 -6.38 11.16 2.71
C HIS A 19 -5.44 9.99 2.49
N ARG A 20 -5.90 9.00 1.72
CA ARG A 20 -5.09 7.91 1.18
C ARG A 20 -4.81 8.19 -0.29
N ALA A 21 -3.54 8.24 -0.65
CA ALA A 21 -3.09 8.26 -2.03
C ALA A 21 -2.40 6.93 -2.33
N ILE A 22 -2.82 6.26 -3.40
CA ILE A 22 -2.13 5.09 -3.94
C ILE A 22 -1.75 5.41 -5.37
N SER A 23 -0.47 5.24 -5.71
CA SER A 23 0.02 5.32 -7.07
C SER A 23 0.68 4.01 -7.45
N ALA A 24 0.43 3.53 -8.66
CA ALA A 24 1.07 2.35 -9.20
C ALA A 24 1.63 2.66 -10.59
N ARG A 25 2.86 2.24 -10.86
CA ARG A 25 3.51 2.36 -12.16
C ARG A 25 3.86 0.97 -12.67
N GLY A 26 3.45 0.68 -13.90
CA GLY A 26 3.78 -0.57 -14.58
C GLY A 26 4.95 -0.38 -15.53
N TYR A 27 5.85 -1.35 -15.57
CA TYR A 27 7.02 -1.37 -16.43
C TYR A 27 7.13 -2.70 -17.16
N LYS A 28 7.59 -2.65 -18.42
CA LYS A 28 8.07 -3.84 -19.13
C LYS A 28 9.59 -3.86 -18.99
N ARG A 29 10.15 -4.99 -18.59
CA ARG A 29 11.59 -5.19 -18.41
C ARG A 29 12.21 -5.75 -19.70
N ASP A 30 13.50 -5.52 -19.87
CA ASP A 30 14.26 -5.99 -21.04
C ASP A 30 14.41 -7.52 -21.08
N ASP A 31 14.30 -8.18 -19.93
CA ASP A 31 14.30 -9.64 -19.78
C ASP A 31 12.95 -10.30 -20.13
N GLY A 32 11.98 -9.51 -20.58
CA GLY A 32 10.64 -10.00 -20.95
C GLY A 32 9.67 -10.15 -19.78
N LEU A 33 10.10 -9.82 -18.56
CA LEU A 33 9.21 -9.73 -17.39
C LEU A 33 8.51 -8.37 -17.31
N PHE A 34 7.59 -8.25 -16.36
CA PHE A 34 6.88 -7.03 -16.04
C PHE A 34 7.08 -6.68 -14.58
N GLU A 35 6.96 -5.41 -14.27
CA GLU A 35 7.03 -4.91 -12.91
C GLU A 35 5.87 -3.96 -12.62
N VAL A 36 5.38 -3.99 -11.39
CA VAL A 36 4.55 -2.92 -10.84
C VAL A 36 5.19 -2.37 -9.58
N GLU A 37 5.35 -1.06 -9.51
CA GLU A 37 5.74 -0.34 -8.30
C GLU A 37 4.54 0.42 -7.76
N ALA A 38 4.07 0.03 -6.58
CA ALA A 38 3.00 0.68 -5.85
C ALA A 38 3.57 1.46 -4.66
N HIS A 39 2.97 2.63 -4.42
CA HIS A 39 3.27 3.52 -3.30
C HIS A 39 1.96 3.95 -2.65
N LEU A 40 1.86 3.78 -1.34
CA LEU A 40 0.71 4.16 -0.53
C LEU A 40 1.12 5.17 0.52
N ARG A 41 0.48 6.35 0.47
CA ARG A 41 0.63 7.42 1.45
C ARG A 41 -0.69 7.73 2.13
N ASP A 42 -0.71 7.67 3.45
CA ASP A 42 -1.83 8.09 4.29
C ASP A 42 -1.50 9.36 5.07
N THR A 43 -2.39 10.36 5.04
CA THR A 43 -2.23 11.64 5.75
C THR A 43 -3.55 12.12 6.35
N LYS A 44 -3.47 13.04 7.31
CA LYS A 44 -4.62 13.78 7.86
C LYS A 44 -4.34 15.27 7.75
N SER A 45 -5.36 16.08 7.48
CA SER A 45 -5.21 17.54 7.35
C SER A 45 -5.19 18.28 8.69
N PHE A 46 -5.06 17.55 9.79
CA PHE A 46 -5.06 18.04 11.16
C PHE A 46 -4.12 17.19 12.01
N ASP A 47 -3.67 17.75 13.14
CA ASP A 47 -2.80 17.06 14.09
C ASP A 47 -3.50 15.83 14.66
N PHE A 48 -2.86 14.68 14.46
CA PHE A 48 -3.42 13.39 14.84
C PHE A 48 -2.68 12.84 16.06
N LYS A 49 -3.39 12.70 17.17
CA LYS A 49 -2.87 12.11 18.40
C LYS A 49 -2.74 10.60 18.24
N LEU A 50 -1.51 10.11 18.17
CA LEU A 50 -1.17 8.70 18.25
C LEU A 50 -0.65 8.37 19.66
N VAL A 51 -0.55 7.07 19.96
CA VAL A 51 0.11 6.60 21.19
C VAL A 51 1.58 7.04 21.21
N SER A 52 2.24 7.01 20.06
CA SER A 52 3.64 7.43 19.82
C SER A 52 3.85 8.95 19.84
N GLY A 53 2.80 9.73 20.06
CA GLY A 53 2.84 11.20 20.07
C GLY A 53 1.94 11.85 19.02
N VAL A 54 2.08 13.16 18.86
CA VAL A 54 1.31 13.91 17.86
C VAL A 54 1.97 13.78 16.49
N ARG A 55 1.19 13.35 15.50
CA ARG A 55 1.55 13.44 14.09
C ARG A 55 0.99 14.76 13.55
N GLU A 56 1.87 15.65 13.13
CA GLU A 56 1.47 16.95 12.58
C GLU A 56 0.62 16.79 11.32
N ALA A 57 -0.27 17.74 11.10
CA ALA A 57 -1.08 17.83 9.89
C ALA A 57 -0.25 17.64 8.60
N ASN A 58 -0.77 16.85 7.67
CA ASN A 58 -0.19 16.49 6.37
C ASN A 58 1.09 15.63 6.42
N THR A 59 1.56 15.27 7.62
CA THR A 59 2.65 14.29 7.77
C THR A 59 2.11 12.87 7.54
N ALA A 60 2.91 12.02 6.89
CA ALA A 60 2.54 10.63 6.63
C ALA A 60 2.27 9.89 7.93
N ILE A 61 1.11 9.23 8.00
CA ILE A 61 0.76 8.25 9.03
C ILE A 61 1.25 6.87 8.57
N HIS A 62 1.00 6.54 7.30
CA HIS A 62 1.61 5.42 6.60
C HIS A 62 2.31 5.93 5.35
N GLU A 63 3.50 5.40 5.10
CA GLU A 63 4.19 5.54 3.83
C GLU A 63 4.82 4.20 3.49
N MET A 64 4.32 3.54 2.44
CA MET A 64 4.62 2.14 2.14
C MET A 64 4.82 1.92 0.64
N TRP A 65 5.70 0.98 0.33
CA TRP A 65 6.07 0.59 -1.02
C TRP A 65 5.85 -0.91 -1.24
N LEU A 66 5.45 -1.28 -2.45
CA LEU A 66 5.39 -2.66 -2.92
C LEU A 66 5.86 -2.72 -4.37
N ARG A 67 6.86 -3.55 -4.66
CA ARG A 67 7.28 -3.88 -6.01
C ARG A 67 7.00 -5.35 -6.28
N LEU A 68 6.30 -5.65 -7.37
CA LEU A 68 6.09 -7.03 -7.84
C LEU A 68 6.69 -7.19 -9.23
N THR A 69 7.54 -8.20 -9.41
CA THR A 69 7.97 -8.67 -10.73
C THR A 69 7.14 -9.89 -11.12
N TYR A 70 6.64 -9.95 -12.35
CA TYR A 70 5.79 -11.05 -12.81
C TYR A 70 5.99 -11.38 -14.29
N ASP A 71 5.66 -12.61 -14.67
CA ASP A 71 5.79 -13.10 -16.05
C ASP A 71 4.53 -12.84 -16.90
N THR A 72 4.58 -13.24 -18.17
CA THR A 72 3.47 -13.12 -19.13
C THR A 72 2.23 -13.95 -18.73
N THR A 73 2.36 -14.91 -17.83
CA THR A 73 1.26 -15.73 -17.32
C THR A 73 0.54 -15.09 -16.12
N LEU A 74 1.03 -13.93 -15.67
CA LEU A 74 0.67 -13.20 -14.46
C LEU A 74 1.11 -13.91 -13.17
N THR A 75 2.18 -14.69 -13.23
CA THR A 75 2.78 -15.32 -12.05
C THR A 75 3.85 -14.42 -11.46
N ILE A 76 3.76 -14.16 -10.15
CA ILE A 76 4.73 -13.32 -9.43
C ILE A 76 6.05 -14.10 -9.31
N ILE A 77 7.12 -13.50 -9.82
CA ILE A 77 8.48 -14.03 -9.81
C ILE A 77 9.29 -13.44 -8.65
N ASP A 78 9.04 -12.18 -8.31
CA ASP A 78 9.64 -11.53 -7.15
C ASP A 78 8.69 -10.52 -6.50
N ALA A 79 8.88 -10.27 -5.21
CA ALA A 79 8.13 -9.31 -4.43
C ALA A 79 9.02 -8.59 -3.41
N GLU A 80 8.95 -7.26 -3.36
CA GLU A 80 9.64 -6.44 -2.36
C GLU A 80 8.65 -5.47 -1.74
N ALA A 81 8.78 -5.21 -0.44
CA ALA A 81 8.01 -4.18 0.25
C ALA A 81 8.96 -3.30 1.06
N ALA A 82 8.49 -2.11 1.42
CA ALA A 82 9.19 -1.23 2.36
C ALA A 82 8.17 -0.33 3.08
N THR A 83 8.54 0.14 4.26
CA THR A 83 7.72 1.05 5.07
C THR A 83 8.60 2.19 5.54
N ASP A 84 8.31 3.41 5.09
CA ASP A 84 9.02 4.63 5.49
C ASP A 84 8.35 5.34 6.68
N ALA A 85 7.04 5.14 6.84
CA ALA A 85 6.29 5.66 7.98
C ALA A 85 5.18 4.70 8.44
N ALA A 86 5.04 4.56 9.75
CA ALA A 86 3.96 3.81 10.39
C ALA A 86 3.55 4.49 11.73
N PRO A 87 2.30 4.29 12.20
CA PRO A 87 1.78 4.96 13.39
C PRO A 87 2.32 4.42 14.73
N TYR A 88 2.82 3.18 14.78
CA TYR A 88 3.16 2.47 16.03
C TYR A 88 4.60 1.95 16.08
N ALA A 89 5.59 2.79 15.75
CA ALA A 89 7.00 2.40 15.72
C ALA A 89 7.62 2.04 17.10
N ASP A 90 6.89 2.20 18.20
CA ASP A 90 7.40 2.06 19.57
C ASP A 90 6.55 1.14 20.47
N HIS A 91 5.24 1.05 20.23
CA HIS A 91 4.30 0.35 21.13
C HIS A 91 3.66 -0.92 20.55
N TYR A 92 3.76 -1.16 19.23
CA TYR A 92 3.24 -2.36 18.56
C TYR A 92 4.30 -2.96 17.63
N ALA A 93 5.45 -3.34 18.21
CA ALA A 93 6.49 -4.19 17.64
C ALA A 93 6.78 -3.98 16.13
N ASN A 94 6.85 -2.73 15.66
CA ASN A 94 7.04 -2.38 14.26
C ASN A 94 6.28 -3.31 13.31
N ALA A 95 4.99 -3.59 13.58
CA ALA A 95 4.24 -4.61 12.84
C ALA A 95 4.28 -4.37 11.31
N CYS A 96 4.37 -3.10 10.90
CA CYS A 96 4.50 -2.70 9.49
C CYS A 96 5.92 -2.83 8.92
N GLU A 97 6.98 -2.83 9.73
CA GLU A 97 8.35 -3.10 9.24
C GLU A 97 8.66 -4.59 9.30
N THR A 98 8.25 -5.27 10.38
CA THR A 98 8.45 -6.71 10.58
C THR A 98 7.71 -7.55 9.56
N ILE A 99 6.63 -7.02 8.97
CA ILE A 99 5.88 -7.72 7.93
C ILE A 99 6.53 -7.66 6.56
N THR A 100 7.35 -6.64 6.29
CA THR A 100 7.92 -6.39 4.96
C THR A 100 8.55 -7.64 4.34
N PRO A 101 9.42 -8.41 5.05
CA PRO A 101 10.00 -9.63 4.49
C PRO A 101 8.96 -10.73 4.15
N LYS A 102 7.81 -10.75 4.82
CA LYS A 102 6.77 -11.76 4.59
C LYS A 102 6.12 -11.64 3.22
N TYR A 103 6.15 -10.47 2.58
CA TYR A 103 5.60 -10.28 1.23
C TYR A 103 6.29 -11.14 0.17
N LYS A 104 7.47 -11.72 0.45
CA LYS A 104 8.06 -12.78 -0.40
C LYS A 104 7.16 -14.01 -0.56
N GLN A 105 6.19 -14.24 0.33
CA GLN A 105 5.17 -15.29 0.16
C GLN A 105 4.27 -15.08 -1.06
N LEU A 106 4.26 -13.88 -1.67
CA LEU A 106 3.57 -13.64 -2.94
C LEU A 106 4.23 -14.36 -4.13
N ILE A 107 5.51 -14.72 -4.03
CA ILE A 107 6.24 -15.40 -5.10
C ILE A 107 5.56 -16.73 -5.43
N GLY A 108 5.32 -16.97 -6.72
CA GLY A 108 4.59 -18.12 -7.23
C GLY A 108 3.07 -17.96 -7.26
N MET A 109 2.50 -16.92 -6.63
CA MET A 109 1.07 -16.65 -6.77
C MET A 109 0.77 -16.08 -8.16
N SER A 110 -0.33 -16.53 -8.76
CA SER A 110 -0.84 -15.96 -10.00
C SER A 110 -1.87 -14.86 -9.72
N MET A 111 -1.73 -13.70 -10.37
CA MET A 111 -2.62 -12.54 -10.29
C MET A 111 -3.88 -12.71 -11.19
N ARG A 112 -4.52 -13.87 -11.04
CA ARG A 112 -5.74 -14.29 -11.75
C ARG A 112 -6.94 -14.29 -10.79
N PRO A 113 -8.18 -14.57 -11.25
CA PRO A 113 -9.33 -14.66 -10.34
C PRO A 113 -9.04 -15.47 -9.06
N GLY A 114 -9.53 -14.97 -7.93
CA GLY A 114 -9.20 -15.48 -6.59
C GLY A 114 -7.87 -14.98 -6.00
N PHE A 115 -7.09 -14.16 -6.71
CA PHE A 115 -5.81 -13.63 -6.20
C PHE A 115 -5.99 -12.87 -4.89
N SER A 116 -6.92 -11.92 -4.82
CA SER A 116 -7.16 -11.15 -3.60
C SER A 116 -7.58 -12.01 -2.40
N GLU A 117 -8.25 -13.14 -2.63
CA GLU A 117 -8.58 -14.09 -1.56
C GLU A 117 -7.34 -14.82 -1.07
N ARG A 118 -6.47 -15.29 -1.98
CA ARG A 118 -5.19 -15.92 -1.62
C ARG A 118 -4.28 -14.96 -0.85
N VAL A 119 -4.21 -13.70 -1.28
CA VAL A 119 -3.48 -12.63 -0.57
C VAL A 119 -4.06 -12.45 0.84
N ARG A 120 -5.39 -12.29 0.97
CA ARG A 120 -6.04 -12.20 2.29
C ARG A 120 -5.82 -13.43 3.17
N ASN A 121 -5.75 -14.63 2.61
CA ASN A 121 -5.50 -15.85 3.38
C ASN A 121 -4.04 -15.93 3.87
N ALA A 122 -3.09 -15.46 3.07
CA ALA A 122 -1.67 -15.42 3.45
C ALA A 122 -1.36 -14.32 4.47
N PHE A 123 -2.00 -13.16 4.34
CA PHE A 123 -1.65 -11.93 5.05
C PHE A 123 -2.79 -11.34 5.89
N GLY A 124 -3.88 -12.07 6.08
CA GLY A 124 -5.04 -11.60 6.84
C GLY A 124 -4.78 -11.54 8.35
N GLY A 125 -5.47 -10.63 9.03
CA GLY A 125 -5.36 -10.49 10.48
C GLY A 125 -3.99 -9.95 10.91
N VAL A 126 -3.33 -10.64 11.84
CA VAL A 126 -2.02 -10.22 12.40
C VAL A 126 -0.84 -10.67 11.56
N THR A 127 -1.07 -11.43 10.49
CA THR A 127 0.00 -12.00 9.65
C THR A 127 0.41 -11.10 8.49
N GLY A 128 -0.26 -9.95 8.32
CA GLY A 128 -0.03 -8.95 7.28
C GLY A 128 -0.38 -7.54 7.73
N CYS A 129 0.01 -6.53 6.93
CA CYS A 129 -0.49 -5.17 7.10
C CYS A 129 -1.72 -4.97 6.22
N THR A 130 -2.82 -4.49 6.79
CA THR A 130 -4.08 -4.21 6.06
C THR A 130 -3.96 -3.20 4.92
N HIS A 131 -2.79 -2.56 4.75
CA HIS A 131 -2.53 -1.55 3.73
C HIS A 131 -1.97 -2.15 2.43
N LEU A 132 -1.30 -3.29 2.48
CA LEU A 132 -0.63 -3.92 1.33
C LEU A 132 -1.24 -5.30 0.98
N THR A 133 -2.49 -5.58 1.38
CA THR A 133 -3.17 -6.88 1.26
C THR A 133 -4.56 -6.78 0.68
#